data_AF-A0A6B3RIT3-F1
#
_entry.id   AF-A0A6B3RIT3-F1
#
_cell.length_a   1.000
_cell.length_b   1.000
_cell.length_c   1.000
_cell.angle_alpha   90.00
_cell.angle_beta   90.00
_cell.angle_gamma   90.00
#
_symmetry.space_group_name_H-M   'P 1'
#
loop_
_entity.id
_entity.type
_entity.pdbx_description
1 polymer ?
#
loop_
_entity_poly.entity_id
_entity_poly.type
_entity_poly.pdbx_seq_one_letter_code
_entity_poly.pdbx_strand_id
1 'polypeptide(L)'
;MIRQHFSHVETWVFDLDNTLYPPRMRLFDQIEQRMTAWVMRELGVDHDHANHLRGHYWQLYGTTLAGLMREHGADPVGYLADVHDIDFSVLEPDPGLAAQISALPGRRIVYTNGDAPYAEKVLRARGLSGLFDAVYGVEHAGFLPKPEAQAFATVFALDGLDPARAAMFEDDARNLAVPHAMGLRTVHIAPEPEPAPHIHHHAEDLSGFLRLLLET
;
A
#
# COMPACT_ATOMS: atom_id res chain seq x y z
N MET A 1 20.83 -17.21 -5.37
CA MET A 1 19.41 -17.47 -5.71
C MET A 1 18.55 -16.50 -4.91
N ILE A 2 17.42 -16.02 -5.45
CA ILE A 2 16.64 -14.95 -4.82
C ILE A 2 16.27 -15.27 -3.36
N ARG A 3 15.89 -16.52 -3.08
CA ARG A 3 15.60 -17.03 -1.73
C ARG A 3 16.67 -16.75 -0.68
N GLN A 4 17.95 -16.78 -1.05
CA GLN A 4 19.06 -16.53 -0.11
C GLN A 4 19.04 -15.08 0.40
N HIS A 5 18.48 -14.13 -0.36
CA HIS A 5 18.37 -12.74 0.08
C HIS A 5 17.26 -12.52 1.11
N PHE A 6 16.41 -13.52 1.34
CA PHE A 6 15.26 -13.47 2.23
C PHE A 6 15.34 -14.51 3.37
N SER A 7 16.45 -15.24 3.52
CA SER A 7 16.57 -16.30 4.53
C SER A 7 16.52 -15.83 5.98
N HIS A 8 16.67 -14.51 6.21
CA HIS A 8 16.60 -13.86 7.51
C HIS A 8 15.22 -13.22 7.78
N VAL A 9 14.32 -13.25 6.79
CA VAL A 9 13.02 -12.58 6.87
C VAL A 9 12.04 -13.43 7.67
N GLU A 10 11.39 -12.80 8.63
CA GLU A 10 10.38 -13.37 9.52
C GLU A 10 9.05 -12.63 9.48
N THR A 11 9.06 -11.37 8.99
CA THR A 11 7.85 -10.58 8.77
C THR A 11 7.80 -10.06 7.34
N TRP A 12 6.67 -10.26 6.68
CA TRP A 12 6.40 -9.83 5.30
C TRP A 12 5.36 -8.74 5.31
N VAL A 13 5.73 -7.55 4.88
CA VAL A 13 4.88 -6.36 4.80
C VAL A 13 4.42 -6.19 3.36
N PHE A 14 3.11 -6.15 3.16
CA PHE A 14 2.52 -5.97 1.84
C PHE A 14 1.79 -4.63 1.81
N ASP A 15 2.15 -3.79 0.87
CA ASP A 15 1.21 -2.78 0.42
C ASP A 15 -0.03 -3.43 -0.24
N LEU A 16 -1.12 -2.69 -0.33
CA LEU A 16 -2.39 -3.18 -0.83
C LEU A 16 -2.62 -2.82 -2.29
N ASP A 17 -2.70 -1.52 -2.57
CA ASP A 17 -3.22 -0.99 -3.82
C ASP A 17 -2.17 -1.12 -4.90
N ASN A 18 -2.52 -1.66 -6.07
CA ASN A 18 -1.59 -1.98 -7.14
C ASN A 18 -0.47 -3.01 -6.80
N THR A 19 -0.37 -3.43 -5.54
CA THR A 19 0.56 -4.47 -5.06
C THR A 19 -0.11 -5.84 -4.94
N LEU A 20 -1.19 -5.97 -4.15
CA LEU A 20 -1.95 -7.24 -3.98
C LEU A 20 -2.96 -7.50 -5.11
N TYR A 21 -3.12 -6.54 -5.99
CA TYR A 21 -3.82 -6.65 -7.26
C TYR A 21 -3.13 -5.75 -8.28
N PRO A 22 -3.10 -6.10 -9.57
CA PRO A 22 -2.41 -5.26 -10.57
C PRO A 22 -3.25 -4.03 -10.98
N PRO A 23 -2.61 -2.90 -11.37
CA PRO A 23 -3.31 -1.69 -11.83
C PRO A 23 -4.37 -1.90 -12.91
N ARG A 24 -4.21 -2.95 -13.75
CA ARG A 24 -5.17 -3.32 -14.81
C ARG A 24 -6.58 -3.66 -14.29
N MET A 25 -6.75 -3.90 -12.98
CA MET A 25 -8.07 -4.10 -12.35
C MET A 25 -8.81 -2.78 -12.10
N ARG A 26 -8.13 -1.63 -12.20
CA ARG A 26 -8.75 -0.29 -12.21
C ARG A 26 -9.64 0.01 -11.00
N LEU A 27 -9.34 -0.58 -9.84
CA LEU A 27 -10.01 -0.27 -8.59
C LEU A 27 -9.76 1.19 -8.19
N PHE A 28 -8.51 1.63 -8.34
CA PHE A 28 -8.07 2.97 -7.95
C PHE A 28 -8.71 4.08 -8.80
N ASP A 29 -9.06 3.82 -10.07
CA ASP A 29 -9.77 4.78 -10.94
C ASP A 29 -11.08 5.29 -10.31
N GLN A 30 -11.79 4.43 -9.55
CA GLN A 30 -13.01 4.82 -8.84
C GLN A 30 -12.70 5.72 -7.64
N ILE A 31 -11.62 5.41 -6.93
CA ILE A 31 -11.14 6.18 -5.78
C ILE A 31 -10.72 7.57 -6.26
N GLU A 32 -9.97 7.69 -7.37
CA GLU A 32 -9.56 8.98 -7.93
C GLU A 32 -10.73 9.90 -8.28
N GLN A 33 -11.80 9.34 -8.86
CA GLN A 33 -13.01 10.10 -9.15
C GLN A 33 -13.67 10.63 -7.87
N ARG A 34 -13.77 9.79 -6.83
CA ARG A 34 -14.30 10.19 -5.54
C ARG A 34 -13.41 11.20 -4.82
N MET A 35 -12.09 11.03 -4.84
CA MET A 35 -11.13 12.00 -4.30
C MET A 35 -11.32 13.37 -4.95
N THR A 36 -11.41 13.41 -6.28
CA THR A 36 -11.63 14.65 -7.03
C THR A 36 -12.96 15.29 -6.64
N ALA A 37 -14.04 14.50 -6.59
CA ALA A 37 -15.35 14.97 -6.16
C ALA A 37 -15.36 15.48 -4.70
N TRP A 38 -14.60 14.85 -3.80
CA TRP A 38 -14.43 15.34 -2.43
C TRP A 38 -13.75 16.69 -2.41
N VAL A 39 -12.60 16.84 -3.09
CA VAL A 39 -11.84 18.09 -3.15
C VAL A 39 -12.70 19.23 -3.72
N MET A 40 -13.50 18.97 -4.76
CA MET A 40 -14.45 19.95 -5.30
C MET A 40 -15.44 20.44 -4.23
N ARG A 41 -16.05 19.53 -3.47
CA ARG A 41 -17.04 19.86 -2.45
C ARG A 41 -16.41 20.58 -1.26
N GLU A 42 -15.28 20.07 -0.79
CA GLU A 42 -14.57 20.57 0.40
C GLU A 42 -14.05 21.99 0.18
N LEU A 43 -13.48 22.27 -1.00
CA LEU A 43 -12.80 23.53 -1.30
C LEU A 43 -13.63 24.49 -2.16
N GLY A 44 -14.79 24.05 -2.66
CA GLY A 44 -15.65 24.84 -3.53
C GLY A 44 -15.03 25.18 -4.88
N VAL A 45 -14.22 24.26 -5.44
CA VAL A 45 -13.51 24.45 -6.71
C VAL A 45 -14.10 23.58 -7.82
N ASP A 46 -13.81 23.95 -9.08
CA ASP A 46 -14.18 23.14 -10.23
C ASP A 46 -13.37 21.83 -10.33
N HIS A 47 -13.80 20.95 -11.23
CA HIS A 47 -13.21 19.63 -11.41
C HIS A 47 -11.72 19.68 -11.79
N ASP A 48 -11.34 20.55 -12.72
CA ASP A 48 -9.96 20.60 -13.23
C ASP A 48 -9.02 21.12 -12.15
N HIS A 49 -9.44 22.11 -11.38
CA HIS A 49 -8.70 22.61 -10.23
C HIS A 49 -8.64 21.56 -9.11
N ALA A 50 -9.73 20.86 -8.81
CA ALA A 50 -9.71 19.77 -7.83
C ALA A 50 -8.73 18.66 -8.20
N ASN A 51 -8.72 18.25 -9.47
CA ASN A 51 -7.80 17.24 -9.96
C ASN A 51 -6.34 17.73 -9.94
N HIS A 52 -6.10 19.00 -10.24
CA HIS A 52 -4.79 19.62 -10.06
C HIS A 52 -4.34 19.57 -8.59
N LEU A 53 -5.20 19.99 -7.65
CA LEU A 53 -4.89 19.98 -6.22
C LEU A 53 -4.64 18.58 -5.68
N ARG A 54 -5.39 17.57 -6.13
CA ARG A 54 -5.15 16.16 -5.82
C ARG A 54 -3.71 15.74 -6.15
N GLY A 55 -3.27 16.01 -7.37
CA GLY A 55 -1.90 15.74 -7.81
C GLY A 55 -0.87 16.55 -7.03
N HIS A 56 -1.15 17.84 -6.80
CA HIS A 56 -0.28 18.72 -6.02
C HIS A 56 -0.06 18.21 -4.59
N TYR A 57 -1.14 17.80 -3.91
CA TYR A 57 -1.08 17.25 -2.56
C TYR A 57 -0.37 15.92 -2.49
N TRP A 58 -0.59 15.03 -3.45
CA TRP A 58 0.16 13.78 -3.54
C TRP A 58 1.68 14.02 -3.73
N GLN A 59 2.07 15.02 -4.52
CA GLN A 59 3.47 15.37 -4.73
C GLN A 59 4.12 15.96 -3.47
N LEU A 60 3.44 16.87 -2.77
CA LEU A 60 4.00 17.56 -1.60
C LEU A 60 3.90 16.76 -0.31
N TYR A 61 2.82 16.01 -0.13
CA TYR A 61 2.43 15.41 1.16
C TYR A 61 2.30 13.89 1.11
N GLY A 62 2.59 13.25 -0.04
CA GLY A 62 2.49 11.80 -0.23
C GLY A 62 1.09 11.31 -0.56
N THR A 63 0.04 11.97 -0.05
CA THR A 63 -1.37 11.66 -0.39
C THR A 63 -2.22 12.92 -0.50
N THR A 64 -3.33 12.83 -1.24
CA THR A 64 -4.36 13.87 -1.30
C THR A 64 -4.91 14.20 0.09
N LEU A 65 -5.20 13.18 0.89
CA LEU A 65 -5.74 13.34 2.24
C LEU A 65 -4.80 14.13 3.14
N ALA A 66 -3.50 13.83 3.12
CA ALA A 66 -2.54 14.54 3.94
C ALA A 66 -2.46 16.04 3.58
N GLY A 67 -2.56 16.39 2.30
CA GLY A 67 -2.65 17.79 1.88
C GLY A 67 -3.94 18.47 2.36
N LEU A 68 -5.08 17.80 2.21
CA LEU A 68 -6.36 18.30 2.71
C LEU A 68 -6.36 18.52 4.22
N MET A 69 -5.76 17.61 4.99
CA MET A 69 -5.64 17.76 6.44
C MET A 69 -4.71 18.91 6.82
N ARG A 70 -3.54 19.02 6.17
CA ARG A 70 -2.52 20.02 6.51
C ARG A 70 -2.92 21.45 6.15
N GLU A 71 -3.57 21.61 5.01
CA GLU A 71 -3.90 22.94 4.49
C GLU A 71 -5.32 23.39 4.85
N HIS A 72 -6.26 22.45 5.01
CA HIS A 72 -7.69 22.77 5.15
C HIS A 72 -8.34 22.16 6.40
N GLY A 73 -7.62 21.35 7.18
CA GLY A 73 -8.16 20.73 8.38
C GLY A 73 -9.26 19.70 8.10
N ALA A 74 -9.24 19.06 6.92
CA ALA A 74 -10.23 18.07 6.53
C ALA A 74 -10.33 16.91 7.52
N ASP A 75 -11.56 16.40 7.72
CA ASP A 75 -11.80 15.20 8.53
C ASP A 75 -11.34 13.94 7.79
N PRO A 76 -10.30 13.23 8.27
CA PRO A 76 -9.80 12.05 7.59
C PRO A 76 -10.79 10.88 7.61
N VAL A 77 -11.62 10.76 8.66
CA VAL A 77 -12.55 9.63 8.78
C VAL A 77 -13.67 9.76 7.77
N GLY A 78 -14.30 10.93 7.67
CA GLY A 78 -15.31 11.22 6.65
C GLY A 78 -14.77 11.09 5.23
N TYR A 79 -13.55 11.57 4.99
CA TYR A 79 -12.88 11.45 3.69
C TYR A 79 -12.70 9.98 3.29
N LEU A 80 -12.08 9.17 4.14
CA LEU A 80 -11.79 7.75 3.85
C LEU A 80 -13.07 6.96 3.63
N ALA A 81 -14.10 7.20 4.45
CA ALA A 81 -15.40 6.57 4.30
C ALA A 81 -16.06 6.89 2.94
N ASP A 82 -15.94 8.12 2.44
CA ASP A 82 -16.47 8.50 1.12
C ASP A 82 -15.61 7.93 0.00
N VAL A 83 -14.31 8.15 -0.02
CA VAL A 83 -13.47 7.78 -1.16
C VAL A 83 -13.33 6.27 -1.36
N HIS A 84 -13.53 5.48 -0.30
CA HIS A 84 -13.52 4.01 -0.35
C HIS A 84 -14.92 3.36 -0.47
N ASP A 85 -15.98 4.15 -0.63
CA ASP A 85 -17.31 3.64 -0.96
C ASP A 85 -17.44 3.36 -2.47
N ILE A 86 -16.77 2.30 -2.92
CA ILE A 86 -16.59 1.91 -4.32
C ILE A 86 -17.08 0.48 -4.61
N ASP A 87 -17.16 0.11 -5.89
CA ASP A 87 -17.45 -1.25 -6.31
C ASP A 87 -16.17 -2.11 -6.37
N PHE A 88 -16.20 -3.23 -5.65
CA PHE A 88 -15.09 -4.21 -5.58
C PHE A 88 -15.23 -5.33 -6.61
N SER A 89 -16.30 -5.37 -7.41
CA SER A 89 -16.54 -6.43 -8.41
C SER A 89 -15.50 -6.47 -9.53
N VAL A 90 -14.71 -5.40 -9.70
CA VAL A 90 -13.58 -5.33 -10.62
C VAL A 90 -12.38 -6.18 -10.17
N LEU A 91 -12.37 -6.62 -8.91
CA LEU A 91 -11.34 -7.50 -8.36
C LEU A 91 -11.75 -8.96 -8.59
N GLU A 92 -10.81 -9.74 -9.11
CA GLU A 92 -10.97 -11.18 -9.29
C GLU A 92 -10.21 -11.92 -8.17
N PRO A 93 -10.64 -13.08 -7.68
CA PRO A 93 -9.83 -13.89 -6.78
C PRO A 93 -8.53 -14.37 -7.44
N ASP A 94 -7.46 -14.57 -6.66
CA ASP A 94 -6.20 -15.15 -7.14
C ASP A 94 -5.73 -16.30 -6.23
N PRO A 95 -6.21 -17.54 -6.50
CA PRO A 95 -5.84 -18.71 -5.71
C PRO A 95 -4.34 -19.03 -5.74
N GLY A 96 -3.65 -18.65 -6.82
CA GLY A 96 -2.21 -18.83 -6.95
C GLY A 96 -1.45 -17.94 -5.97
N LEU A 97 -1.78 -16.64 -5.98
CA LEU A 97 -1.23 -15.69 -5.02
C LEU A 97 -1.57 -16.07 -3.57
N ALA A 98 -2.81 -16.49 -3.31
CA ALA A 98 -3.24 -16.94 -2.00
C ALA A 98 -2.38 -18.11 -1.48
N ALA A 99 -2.13 -19.11 -2.33
CA ALA A 99 -1.27 -20.25 -1.99
C ALA A 99 0.18 -19.82 -1.73
N GLN A 100 0.71 -18.89 -2.53
CA GLN A 100 2.07 -18.37 -2.36
C GLN A 100 2.24 -17.59 -1.07
N ILE A 101 1.33 -16.66 -0.76
CA ILE A 101 1.34 -15.90 0.50
C ILE A 101 1.19 -16.85 1.68
N SER A 102 0.32 -17.86 1.58
CA SER A 102 0.13 -18.87 2.62
C SER A 102 1.41 -19.68 2.91
N ALA A 103 2.22 -19.93 1.87
CA ALA A 103 3.47 -20.69 1.96
C ALA A 103 4.67 -19.89 2.50
N LEU A 104 4.56 -18.55 2.62
CA LEU A 104 5.62 -17.74 3.23
C LEU A 104 5.77 -18.10 4.72
N PRO A 105 7.01 -18.29 5.21
CA PRO A 105 7.24 -18.56 6.62
C PRO A 105 7.08 -17.28 7.45
N GLY A 106 6.65 -17.41 8.71
CA GLY A 106 6.58 -16.27 9.62
C GLY A 106 5.31 -15.43 9.46
N ARG A 107 5.40 -14.18 9.89
CA ARG A 107 4.28 -13.24 10.02
C ARG A 107 4.04 -12.48 8.70
N ARG A 108 2.78 -12.26 8.34
CA ARG A 108 2.40 -11.48 7.15
C ARG A 108 1.45 -10.36 7.55
N ILE A 109 1.73 -9.15 7.14
CA ILE A 109 0.89 -7.99 7.44
C ILE A 109 0.60 -7.18 6.19
N VAL A 110 -0.57 -6.53 6.16
CA VAL A 110 -0.85 -5.45 5.20
C VAL A 110 -0.53 -4.11 5.84
N TYR A 111 0.13 -3.21 5.10
CA TYR A 111 0.29 -1.81 5.48
C TYR A 111 0.01 -0.87 4.29
N THR A 112 -1.12 -0.17 4.34
CA THR A 112 -1.63 0.68 3.25
C THR A 112 -1.85 2.14 3.70
N ASN A 113 -1.83 3.07 2.73
CA ASN A 113 -2.31 4.44 2.92
C ASN A 113 -3.85 4.58 2.90
N GLY A 114 -4.58 3.50 2.57
CA GLY A 114 -6.03 3.39 2.79
C GLY A 114 -6.37 3.05 4.26
N ASP A 115 -7.66 2.93 4.59
CA ASP A 115 -8.10 2.51 5.93
C ASP A 115 -8.27 0.99 6.03
N ALA A 116 -8.19 0.43 7.25
CA ALA A 116 -8.30 -1.01 7.43
C ALA A 116 -9.65 -1.59 6.97
N PRO A 117 -10.82 -0.94 7.18
CA PRO A 117 -12.09 -1.39 6.62
C PRO A 117 -12.07 -1.52 5.09
N TYR A 118 -11.41 -0.60 4.37
CA TYR A 118 -11.21 -0.70 2.93
C TYR A 118 -10.31 -1.87 2.57
N ALA A 119 -9.16 -2.00 3.24
CA ALA A 119 -8.22 -3.08 3.01
C ALA A 119 -8.87 -4.47 3.14
N GLU A 120 -9.68 -4.68 4.18
CA GLU A 120 -10.41 -5.93 4.39
C GLU A 120 -11.42 -6.25 3.28
N LYS A 121 -12.03 -5.22 2.65
CA LYS A 121 -12.91 -5.42 1.49
C LYS A 121 -12.10 -5.86 0.27
N VAL A 122 -10.93 -5.25 0.01
CA VAL A 122 -10.02 -5.65 -1.06
C VAL A 122 -9.54 -7.08 -0.87
N LEU A 123 -9.05 -7.42 0.34
CA LEU A 123 -8.56 -8.76 0.67
C LEU A 123 -9.64 -9.82 0.46
N ARG A 124 -10.88 -9.55 0.88
CA ARG A 124 -12.00 -10.47 0.67
C ARG A 124 -12.31 -10.67 -0.82
N ALA A 125 -12.37 -9.59 -1.59
CA ALA A 125 -12.67 -9.66 -3.02
C ALA A 125 -11.56 -10.39 -3.81
N ARG A 126 -10.30 -10.27 -3.39
CA ARG A 126 -9.15 -11.00 -3.96
C ARG A 126 -9.00 -12.44 -3.46
N GLY A 127 -9.85 -12.89 -2.53
CA GLY A 127 -9.76 -14.24 -1.95
C GLY A 127 -8.57 -14.44 -1.03
N LEU A 128 -8.10 -13.38 -0.38
CA LEU A 128 -6.93 -13.35 0.51
C LEU A 128 -7.30 -13.25 2.01
N SER A 129 -8.58 -13.36 2.35
CA SER A 129 -9.05 -13.31 3.74
C SER A 129 -8.38 -14.39 4.59
N GLY A 130 -7.93 -14.00 5.79
CA GLY A 130 -7.31 -14.91 6.76
C GLY A 130 -5.86 -15.28 6.46
N LEU A 131 -5.22 -14.69 5.44
CA LEU A 131 -3.80 -14.94 5.12
C LEU A 131 -2.84 -13.99 5.84
N PHE A 132 -3.34 -12.87 6.36
CA PHE A 132 -2.56 -11.85 7.04
C PHE A 132 -2.86 -11.87 8.54
N ASP A 133 -1.80 -11.76 9.34
CA ASP A 133 -1.86 -11.75 10.79
C ASP A 133 -2.23 -10.37 11.36
N ALA A 134 -2.10 -9.31 10.55
CA ALA A 134 -2.59 -7.97 10.84
C ALA A 134 -2.79 -7.13 9.57
N VAL A 135 -3.67 -6.13 9.67
CA VAL A 135 -3.95 -5.15 8.62
C VAL A 135 -3.87 -3.76 9.24
N TYR A 136 -2.93 -2.95 8.76
CA TYR A 136 -2.72 -1.59 9.20
C TYR A 136 -3.09 -0.61 8.10
N GLY A 137 -4.14 0.16 8.33
CA GLY A 137 -4.48 1.34 7.55
C GLY A 137 -3.84 2.63 8.10
N VAL A 138 -4.01 3.72 7.37
CA VAL A 138 -3.46 5.06 7.68
C VAL A 138 -3.89 5.60 9.05
N GLU A 139 -5.05 5.19 9.57
CA GLU A 139 -5.54 5.51 10.91
C GLU A 139 -4.64 4.94 12.02
N HIS A 140 -3.97 3.80 11.77
CA HIS A 140 -3.03 3.19 12.71
C HIS A 140 -1.71 3.97 12.79
N ALA A 141 -1.40 4.78 11.78
CA ALA A 141 -0.26 5.69 11.73
C ALA A 141 -0.62 7.10 12.26
N GLY A 142 -1.79 7.29 12.88
CA GLY A 142 -2.27 8.60 13.29
C GLY A 142 -2.55 9.53 12.11
N PHE A 143 -2.97 8.95 10.97
CA PHE A 143 -3.24 9.64 9.70
C PHE A 143 -2.02 10.26 9.01
N LEU A 144 -0.80 9.87 9.39
CA LEU A 144 0.41 10.17 8.64
C LEU A 144 0.57 9.13 7.51
N PRO A 145 0.74 9.55 6.24
CA PRO A 145 0.87 8.61 5.15
C PRO A 145 2.32 8.10 4.98
N LYS A 146 2.48 6.94 4.34
CA LYS A 146 3.73 6.62 3.61
C LYS A 146 3.97 7.70 2.54
N PRO A 147 5.21 8.18 2.32
CA PRO A 147 6.48 7.64 2.81
C PRO A 147 7.01 8.27 4.12
N GLU A 148 6.18 8.90 4.96
CA GLU A 148 6.69 9.61 6.14
C GLU A 148 7.31 8.66 7.17
N ALA A 149 8.51 8.98 7.64
CA ALA A 149 9.26 8.13 8.55
C ALA A 149 8.51 7.82 9.86
N GLN A 150 7.74 8.79 10.35
CA GLN A 150 6.91 8.61 11.54
C GLN A 150 5.74 7.64 11.31
N ALA A 151 5.22 7.54 10.09
CA ALA A 151 4.15 6.60 9.77
C ALA A 151 4.65 5.16 9.90
N PHE A 152 5.81 4.86 9.29
CA PHE A 152 6.48 3.56 9.43
C PHE A 152 6.89 3.26 10.87
N ALA A 153 7.49 4.22 11.57
CA ALA A 153 7.91 4.03 12.96
C ALA A 153 6.72 3.68 13.87
N THR A 154 5.58 4.36 13.70
CA THR A 154 4.35 4.10 14.45
C THR A 154 3.81 2.70 14.18
N VAL A 155 3.65 2.33 12.90
CA VAL A 155 3.06 1.05 12.52
C VAL A 155 3.98 -0.13 12.85
N PHE A 156 5.28 -0.02 12.62
CA PHE A 156 6.22 -1.10 12.94
C PHE A 156 6.39 -1.29 14.44
N ALA A 157 6.34 -0.22 15.24
CA ALA A 157 6.30 -0.33 16.69
C ALA A 157 4.99 -0.97 17.19
N LEU A 158 3.86 -0.67 16.55
CA LEU A 158 2.56 -1.26 16.87
C LEU A 158 2.51 -2.76 16.54
N ASP A 159 3.08 -3.17 15.41
CA ASP A 159 3.18 -4.59 15.03
C ASP A 159 4.23 -5.34 15.86
N GLY A 160 5.30 -4.66 16.27
CA GLY A 160 6.43 -5.25 16.97
C GLY A 160 7.40 -5.99 16.06
N LEU A 161 7.37 -5.72 14.74
CA LEU A 161 8.32 -6.31 13.79
C LEU A 161 9.73 -5.76 13.97
N ASP A 162 10.72 -6.58 13.65
CA ASP A 162 12.12 -6.17 13.54
C ASP A 162 12.42 -5.80 12.08
N PRO A 163 12.68 -4.52 11.77
CA PRO A 163 13.02 -4.07 10.41
C PRO A 163 14.15 -4.86 9.75
N ALA A 164 15.17 -5.29 10.50
CA ALA A 164 16.30 -6.04 9.97
C ALA A 164 15.96 -7.50 9.61
N ARG A 165 14.77 -7.96 9.98
CA ARG A 165 14.22 -9.31 9.71
C ARG A 165 12.89 -9.22 8.97
N ALA A 166 12.65 -8.11 8.26
CA ALA A 166 11.42 -7.90 7.52
C ALA A 166 11.69 -7.60 6.03
N ALA A 167 10.69 -7.92 5.20
CA ALA A 167 10.66 -7.55 3.79
C ALA A 167 9.39 -6.78 3.47
N MET A 168 9.46 -5.81 2.57
CA MET A 168 8.31 -5.02 2.13
C MET A 168 8.14 -5.06 0.60
N PHE A 169 6.90 -5.30 0.18
CA PHE A 169 6.43 -5.25 -1.22
C PHE A 169 5.57 -4.01 -1.42
N GLU A 170 5.84 -3.22 -2.44
CA GLU A 170 5.22 -1.91 -2.66
C GLU A 170 5.32 -1.50 -4.14
N ASP A 171 4.27 -0.86 -4.68
CA ASP A 171 4.23 -0.35 -6.04
C ASP A 171 4.83 1.05 -6.19
N ASP A 172 4.73 1.91 -5.17
CA ASP A 172 5.33 3.23 -5.17
C ASP A 172 6.76 3.20 -4.64
N ALA A 173 7.74 3.38 -5.54
CA ALA A 173 9.16 3.42 -5.19
C ALA A 173 9.48 4.39 -4.05
N ARG A 174 8.75 5.51 -3.90
CA ARG A 174 8.99 6.51 -2.83
C ARG A 174 8.73 5.92 -1.44
N ASN A 175 7.74 5.02 -1.34
CA ASN A 175 7.36 4.35 -0.09
C ASN A 175 8.39 3.32 0.38
N LEU A 176 9.30 2.86 -0.48
CA LEU A 176 10.36 1.92 -0.11
C LEU A 176 11.61 2.58 0.52
N ALA A 177 11.76 3.91 0.42
CA ALA A 177 12.95 4.61 0.90
C ALA A 177 13.14 4.50 2.42
N VAL A 178 12.08 4.72 3.20
CA VAL A 178 12.12 4.60 4.66
C VAL A 178 12.31 3.15 5.12
N PRO A 179 11.53 2.15 4.64
CA PRO A 179 11.76 0.74 4.96
C PRO A 179 13.20 0.30 4.73
N HIS A 180 13.78 0.66 3.58
CA HIS A 180 15.17 0.39 3.28
C HIS A 180 16.12 1.01 4.32
N ALA A 181 15.94 2.29 4.64
CA ALA A 181 16.75 2.99 5.64
C ALA A 181 16.63 2.38 7.05
N MET A 182 15.48 1.78 7.37
CA MET A 182 15.25 1.05 8.62
C MET A 182 15.86 -0.37 8.62
N GLY A 183 16.25 -0.91 7.46
CA GLY A 183 16.90 -2.21 7.32
C GLY A 183 16.07 -3.29 6.62
N LEU A 184 14.86 -2.98 6.14
CA LEU A 184 14.02 -3.96 5.45
C LEU A 184 14.62 -4.34 4.11
N ARG A 185 14.39 -5.60 3.72
CA ARG A 185 14.50 -6.01 2.33
C ARG A 185 13.33 -5.38 1.55
N THR A 186 13.62 -4.71 0.45
CA THR A 186 12.61 -3.95 -0.32
C THR A 186 12.43 -4.55 -1.71
N VAL A 187 11.17 -4.69 -2.11
CA VAL A 187 10.77 -5.26 -3.39
C VAL A 187 9.76 -4.33 -4.04
N HIS A 188 10.14 -3.75 -5.17
CA HIS A 188 9.29 -2.90 -5.98
C HIS A 188 8.43 -3.75 -6.91
N ILE A 189 7.11 -3.64 -6.79
CA ILE A 189 6.12 -4.38 -7.58
C ILE A 189 5.43 -3.41 -8.54
N ALA A 190 5.94 -3.31 -9.76
CA ALA A 190 5.39 -2.41 -10.76
C ALA A 190 5.68 -2.91 -12.17
N PRO A 191 4.82 -2.63 -13.17
CA PRO A 191 5.04 -3.05 -14.55
C PRO A 191 6.41 -2.63 -15.10
N GLU A 192 6.85 -1.42 -14.75
CA GLU A 192 8.14 -0.87 -15.16
C GLU A 192 9.06 -0.69 -13.95
N PRO A 193 10.36 -0.95 -14.08
CA PRO A 193 11.31 -0.69 -13.00
C PRO A 193 11.53 0.81 -12.82
N GLU A 194 11.63 1.27 -11.57
CA GLU A 194 12.10 2.60 -11.21
C GLU A 194 13.38 2.46 -10.36
N PRO A 195 14.55 2.20 -10.96
CA PRO A 195 15.75 1.87 -10.20
C PRO A 195 16.15 2.98 -9.24
N ALA A 196 16.27 2.64 -7.95
CA ALA A 196 16.73 3.55 -6.91
C ALA A 196 17.60 2.80 -5.89
N PRO A 197 18.52 3.49 -5.17
CA PRO A 197 19.40 2.83 -4.21
C PRO A 197 18.67 2.05 -3.12
N HIS A 198 17.43 2.43 -2.81
CA HIS A 198 16.60 1.81 -1.79
C HIS A 198 15.72 0.65 -2.30
N ILE A 199 15.90 0.22 -3.56
CA ILE A 199 15.16 -0.91 -4.15
C ILE A 199 16.14 -2.07 -4.38
N HIS A 200 15.97 -3.15 -3.62
CA HIS A 200 16.83 -4.32 -3.74
C HIS A 200 16.40 -5.27 -4.86
N HIS A 201 15.09 -5.35 -5.09
CA HIS A 201 14.48 -6.21 -6.10
C HIS A 201 13.35 -5.49 -6.80
N HIS A 202 13.12 -5.86 -8.06
CA HIS A 202 11.96 -5.44 -8.84
C HIS A 202 11.30 -6.69 -9.45
N ALA A 203 9.98 -6.64 -9.57
CA ALA A 203 9.20 -7.54 -10.40
C ALA A 203 7.98 -6.83 -10.98
N GLU A 204 7.52 -7.30 -12.13
CA GLU A 204 6.32 -6.81 -12.82
C GLU A 204 5.05 -7.08 -12.00
N ASP A 205 5.01 -8.19 -11.27
CA ASP A 205 3.89 -8.57 -10.41
C ASP A 205 4.35 -9.41 -9.20
N LEU A 206 3.55 -9.33 -8.13
CA LEU A 206 3.83 -10.03 -6.87
C LEU A 206 3.79 -11.55 -7.01
N SER A 207 2.83 -12.09 -7.78
CA SER A 207 2.66 -13.54 -7.95
C SER A 207 3.87 -14.18 -8.65
N GLY A 208 4.45 -13.49 -9.64
CA GLY A 208 5.68 -13.84 -10.32
C GLY A 208 6.88 -13.81 -9.38
N PHE A 209 7.00 -12.77 -8.56
CA PHE A 209 8.07 -12.66 -7.58
C PHE A 209 8.02 -13.80 -6.55
N LEU A 210 6.85 -14.02 -5.93
CA LEU A 210 6.69 -15.04 -4.89
C LEU A 210 6.89 -16.46 -5.44
N ARG A 211 6.52 -16.72 -6.69
CA ARG A 211 6.83 -17.99 -7.36
C ARG A 211 8.34 -18.25 -7.40
N LEU A 212 9.12 -17.28 -7.89
CA LEU A 212 10.58 -17.40 -7.95
C LEU A 212 11.22 -17.54 -6.56
N LEU A 213 10.64 -16.86 -5.57
CA LEU A 213 11.08 -16.93 -4.18
C LEU A 213 10.88 -18.30 -3.55
N LEU A 214 9.78 -18.99 -3.89
CA LEU A 214 9.37 -20.27 -3.28
C LEU A 214 9.85 -21.50 -4.07
N GLU A 215 10.09 -21.40 -5.37
CA GLU A 215 10.53 -22.51 -6.24
C GLU A 215 12.04 -22.82 -6.14
N THR A 216 12.82 -21.99 -5.42
CA THR A 216 14.26 -22.20 -5.18
C THR A 216 14.57 -22.54 -3.72
#